data_AF-F5T3Q0-F1
#
_entry.id   AF-F5T3Q0-F1
#
_cell.length_a   1.000
_cell.length_b   1.000
_cell.length_c   1.000
_cell.angle_alpha   90.00
_cell.angle_beta   90.00
_cell.angle_gamma   90.00
#
_symmetry.space_group_name_H-M   'P 1'
#
loop_
_entity.id
_entity.type
_entity.pdbx_description
1 polymer ?
#
loop_
_entity_poly.entity_id
_entity_poly.type
_entity_poly.pdbx_seq_one_letter_code
_entity_poly.pdbx_strand_id
1 'polypeptide(L)'
;MKTVILFCFVASLFLGASFGYGLFRGVLDSAPDIHKIHVGPTSYATKIYDKKGNLMSTLVTEGSNRERVSYEELPKDMINAFVAIEDERFWRHNGIDFRSILRAVRGVVSDDSSAGGGSTITQQLLKNNVFGGGLHEGKFEKYVRKIQEQYLALELEDQPGLDKKEIKKVF
;
A
#
# COMPACT_ATOMS: atom_id res chain seq x y z
N MET A 1 38.04 -27.74 20.61
CA MET A 1 38.01 -27.17 19.25
C MET A 1 36.60 -27.10 18.65
N LYS A 2 35.86 -28.22 18.55
CA LYS A 2 34.49 -28.24 17.97
C LYS A 2 33.48 -27.32 18.67
N THR A 3 33.50 -27.26 20.01
CA THR A 3 32.64 -26.39 20.83
C THR A 3 32.92 -24.90 20.64
N VAL A 4 34.20 -24.53 20.44
CA VAL A 4 34.60 -23.13 20.19
C VAL A 4 34.14 -22.68 18.81
N ILE A 5 34.29 -23.53 17.78
CA ILE A 5 33.81 -23.24 16.41
C ILE A 5 32.28 -23.09 16.39
N LEU A 6 31.55 -23.97 17.08
CA LEU A 6 30.09 -23.86 17.19
C LEU A 6 29.67 -22.56 17.89
N PHE A 7 30.34 -22.18 18.96
CA PHE A 7 30.07 -20.93 19.66
C PHE A 7 30.32 -19.70 18.77
N CYS A 8 31.44 -19.65 18.05
CA CYS A 8 31.73 -18.59 17.08
C CYS A 8 30.68 -18.52 15.97
N PHE A 9 30.21 -19.66 15.47
CA PHE A 9 29.15 -19.71 14.46
C PHE A 9 27.82 -19.15 14.99
N VAL A 10 27.38 -19.58 16.17
CA VAL A 10 26.15 -19.08 16.80
C VAL A 10 26.27 -17.58 17.11
N ALA A 11 27.42 -17.14 17.65
CA ALA A 11 27.67 -15.72 17.89
C ALA A 11 27.61 -14.89 16.60
N SER A 12 28.15 -15.41 15.50
CA SER A 12 28.06 -14.74 14.19
C SER A 12 26.64 -14.64 13.65
N LEU A 13 25.80 -15.67 13.85
CA LEU A 13 24.37 -15.64 13.50
C LEU A 13 23.61 -14.60 14.34
N PHE A 14 23.89 -14.54 15.64
CA PHE A 14 23.27 -13.55 16.53
C PHE A 14 23.67 -12.12 16.14
N LEU A 15 24.95 -11.87 15.87
CA LEU A 15 25.45 -10.57 15.41
C LEU A 15 24.82 -10.18 14.07
N GLY A 16 24.76 -11.11 13.11
CA GLY A 16 24.11 -10.91 11.82
C GLY A 16 22.61 -10.60 11.96
N ALA A 17 21.89 -11.33 12.81
CA ALA A 17 20.48 -11.09 13.08
C ALA A 17 20.25 -9.73 13.75
N SER A 18 21.10 -9.35 14.70
CA SER A 18 21.02 -8.06 15.41
C SER A 18 21.30 -6.89 14.46
N PHE A 19 22.31 -7.03 13.61
CA PHE A 19 22.63 -6.05 12.58
C PHE A 19 21.48 -5.92 11.56
N GLY A 20 20.96 -7.04 11.06
CA GLY A 20 19.81 -7.05 10.16
C GLY A 20 18.55 -6.44 10.78
N TYR A 21 18.30 -6.71 12.06
CA TYR A 21 17.21 -6.09 12.82
C TYR A 21 17.39 -4.58 12.96
N GLY A 22 18.61 -4.10 13.21
CA GLY A 22 18.93 -2.68 13.25
C GLY A 22 18.67 -1.98 11.91
N LEU A 23 19.06 -2.59 10.79
CA LEU A 23 18.75 -2.07 9.46
C LEU A 23 17.24 -2.05 9.20
N PHE A 24 16.53 -3.12 9.56
CA PHE A 24 15.08 -3.21 9.41
C PHE A 24 14.36 -2.13 10.22
N ARG A 25 14.73 -1.94 11.49
CA ARG A 25 14.23 -0.84 12.33
C ARG A 25 14.50 0.52 11.70
N GLY A 26 15.72 0.76 11.20
CA GLY A 26 16.05 2.02 10.53
C GLY A 26 15.16 2.31 9.30
N VAL A 27 14.81 1.28 8.53
CA VAL A 27 13.85 1.41 7.41
C VAL A 27 12.46 1.81 7.91
N LEU A 28 11.98 1.19 8.99
CA LEU A 28 10.68 1.52 9.60
C LEU A 28 10.66 2.93 10.19
N ASP A 29 11.71 3.32 10.90
CA ASP A 29 11.82 4.64 11.54
C ASP A 29 11.94 5.78 10.51
N SER A 30 12.37 5.47 9.29
CA SER A 30 12.40 6.41 8.16
C SER A 30 11.06 6.51 7.39
N ALA A 31 10.05 5.72 7.78
CA ALA A 31 8.74 5.79 7.14
C ALA A 31 8.04 7.12 7.46
N PRO A 32 7.19 7.64 6.56
CA PRO A 32 6.34 8.79 6.85
C PRO A 32 5.45 8.57 8.07
N ASP A 33 5.25 9.63 8.86
CA ASP A 33 4.42 9.63 10.07
C ASP A 33 2.94 9.42 9.71
N ILE A 34 2.38 8.28 10.12
CA ILE A 34 1.01 7.86 9.80
C ILE A 34 -0.05 8.88 10.21
N HIS A 35 0.16 9.64 11.30
CA HIS A 35 -0.82 10.60 11.80
C HIS A 35 -0.89 11.87 10.94
N LYS A 36 0.08 12.05 10.05
CA LYS A 36 0.14 13.15 9.08
C LYS A 36 -0.21 12.68 7.67
N ILE A 37 -0.44 11.39 7.47
CA ILE A 37 -0.80 10.84 6.17
C ILE A 37 -2.28 11.10 5.92
N HIS A 38 -2.55 11.99 4.98
CA HIS A 38 -3.86 12.09 4.35
C HIS A 38 -3.88 11.13 3.15
N VAL A 39 -4.49 9.97 3.32
CA VAL A 39 -4.66 9.02 2.20
C VAL A 39 -5.66 9.52 1.17
N GLY A 40 -6.52 10.50 1.52
CA GLY A 40 -7.47 11.16 0.62
C GLY A 40 -6.82 11.86 -0.58
N PRO A 41 -7.51 11.99 -1.72
CA PRO A 41 -7.04 12.81 -2.83
C PRO A 41 -6.87 14.28 -2.39
N THR A 42 -5.75 14.87 -2.78
CA THR A 42 -5.33 16.23 -2.39
C THR A 42 -5.95 17.33 -3.26
N SER A 43 -6.46 17.01 -4.45
CA SER A 43 -7.05 17.97 -5.38
C SER A 43 -8.13 17.33 -6.27
N TYR A 44 -9.07 18.16 -6.72
CA TYR A 44 -10.17 17.81 -7.63
C TYR A 44 -10.29 18.86 -8.73
N ALA A 45 -10.93 18.49 -9.83
CA ALA A 45 -11.12 19.38 -10.96
C ALA A 45 -12.13 20.50 -10.60
N THR A 46 -11.84 21.72 -11.04
CA THR A 46 -12.76 22.86 -10.84
C THR A 46 -13.71 22.95 -12.02
N LYS A 47 -15.01 22.72 -11.79
CA LYS A 47 -16.06 22.86 -12.80
C LYS A 47 -16.61 24.30 -12.78
N ILE A 48 -16.59 24.98 -13.93
CA ILE A 48 -17.12 26.34 -14.12
C ILE A 48 -18.47 26.26 -14.83
N TYR A 49 -19.50 26.85 -14.23
CA TYR A 49 -20.88 26.85 -14.73
C TYR A 49 -21.33 28.26 -15.10
N ASP A 50 -22.21 28.37 -16.10
CA ASP A 50 -22.89 29.63 -16.43
C ASP A 50 -24.04 29.94 -15.43
N LYS A 51 -24.66 31.12 -15.57
CA LYS A 51 -25.81 31.53 -14.74
C LYS A 51 -27.03 30.59 -14.85
N LYS A 52 -27.14 29.82 -15.93
CA LYS A 52 -28.22 28.85 -16.18
C LYS A 52 -27.86 27.44 -15.68
N GLY A 53 -26.67 27.23 -15.14
CA GLY A 53 -26.19 25.94 -14.64
C GLY A 53 -25.54 25.04 -15.70
N ASN A 54 -25.28 25.53 -16.92
CA ASN A 54 -24.59 24.74 -17.94
C ASN A 54 -23.09 24.70 -17.66
N LEU A 55 -22.49 23.52 -17.73
CA LEU A 55 -21.04 23.35 -17.60
C LEU A 55 -20.33 24.04 -18.78
N MET A 56 -19.50 25.03 -18.49
CA MET A 56 -18.74 25.77 -19.51
C MET A 56 -17.33 25.23 -19.68
N SER A 57 -16.66 24.89 -18.57
CA SER A 57 -15.27 24.44 -18.58
C SER A 57 -14.95 23.63 -17.33
N THR A 58 -13.97 22.74 -17.45
CA THR A 58 -13.38 22.00 -16.34
C THR A 58 -11.90 22.35 -16.30
N LEU A 59 -11.46 23.01 -15.23
CA LEU A 59 -10.06 23.32 -15.01
C LEU A 59 -9.40 22.16 -14.28
N VAL A 60 -8.39 21.59 -14.92
CA VAL A 60 -7.61 20.47 -14.42
C VAL A 60 -6.16 20.93 -14.23
N THR A 61 -5.63 20.64 -13.07
CA THR A 61 -4.22 20.74 -12.70
C THR A 61 -3.64 19.34 -12.53
N GLU A 62 -2.32 19.23 -12.36
CA GLU A 62 -1.69 17.95 -12.10
C GLU A 62 -2.32 17.25 -10.90
N GLY A 63 -2.68 15.97 -11.07
CA GLY A 63 -3.30 15.14 -10.03
C GLY A 63 -4.77 15.45 -9.71
N SER A 64 -5.39 16.46 -10.34
CA SER A 64 -6.77 16.89 -10.05
C SER A 64 -7.81 16.44 -11.06
N ASN A 65 -7.44 15.69 -12.11
CA ASN A 65 -8.40 15.10 -13.06
C ASN A 65 -9.21 13.94 -12.43
N ARG A 66 -10.03 14.27 -11.44
CA ARG A 66 -10.78 13.36 -10.58
C ARG A 66 -12.13 13.96 -10.26
N GLU A 67 -13.16 13.13 -10.26
CA GLU A 67 -14.50 13.47 -9.80
C GLU A 67 -14.76 12.77 -8.47
N ARG A 68 -15.24 13.52 -7.48
CA ARG A 68 -15.62 12.94 -6.18
C ARG A 68 -16.92 12.18 -6.37
N VAL A 69 -16.89 10.89 -6.03
CA VAL A 69 -18.08 10.03 -5.98
C VAL A 69 -18.12 9.41 -4.58
N SER A 70 -19.28 9.40 -3.96
CA SER A 70 -19.49 8.74 -2.67
C SER A 70 -19.55 7.23 -2.85
N TYR A 71 -19.18 6.47 -1.83
CA TYR A 71 -19.18 5.01 -1.89
C TYR A 71 -20.56 4.44 -2.23
N GLU A 72 -21.61 5.10 -1.77
CA GLU A 72 -23.01 4.73 -1.96
C GLU A 72 -23.48 4.93 -3.42
N GLU A 73 -22.81 5.79 -4.18
CA GLU A 73 -23.09 6.02 -5.60
C GLU A 73 -22.41 4.97 -6.51
N LEU A 74 -21.44 4.21 -5.99
CA LEU A 74 -20.71 3.22 -6.77
C LEU A 74 -21.55 1.94 -6.97
N PRO A 75 -21.68 1.43 -8.20
CA PRO A 75 -22.37 0.16 -8.45
C PRO A 75 -21.74 -0.98 -7.64
N LYS A 76 -22.57 -1.75 -6.95
CA LYS A 76 -22.11 -2.85 -6.09
C LYS A 76 -21.26 -3.88 -6.84
N ASP A 77 -21.65 -4.19 -8.08
CA ASP A 77 -20.92 -5.14 -8.92
C ASP A 77 -19.54 -4.62 -9.33
N MET A 78 -19.38 -3.31 -9.51
CA MET A 78 -18.09 -2.69 -9.76
C MET A 78 -17.17 -2.82 -8.55
N ILE A 79 -17.68 -2.51 -7.35
CA ILE A 79 -16.93 -2.68 -6.10
C ILE A 79 -16.51 -4.15 -5.92
N ASN A 80 -17.43 -5.08 -6.15
CA ASN A 80 -17.16 -6.51 -6.02
C ASN A 80 -16.11 -6.99 -7.03
N ALA A 81 -16.21 -6.57 -8.29
CA ALA A 81 -15.25 -6.91 -9.34
C ALA A 81 -13.86 -6.38 -9.02
N PHE A 82 -13.76 -5.12 -8.59
CA PHE A 82 -12.48 -4.51 -8.21
C PHE A 82 -11.83 -5.24 -7.03
N VAL A 83 -12.60 -5.49 -5.96
CA VAL A 83 -12.11 -6.26 -4.81
C VAL A 83 -11.70 -7.68 -5.22
N ALA A 84 -12.47 -8.36 -6.06
CA ALA A 84 -12.16 -9.72 -6.49
C ALA A 84 -10.83 -9.81 -7.26
N ILE A 85 -10.49 -8.79 -8.05
CA ILE A 85 -9.27 -8.75 -8.86
C ILE A 85 -8.07 -8.28 -8.05
N GLU A 86 -8.20 -7.18 -7.31
CA GLU A 86 -7.06 -6.52 -6.65
C GLU A 86 -6.74 -7.11 -5.28
N ASP A 87 -7.77 -7.53 -4.53
CA ASP A 87 -7.63 -7.95 -3.13
C ASP A 87 -8.84 -8.77 -2.67
N GLU A 88 -8.92 -10.03 -3.12
CA GLU A 88 -10.09 -10.90 -2.94
C GLU A 88 -10.51 -11.06 -1.46
N ARG A 89 -9.57 -10.87 -0.53
CA ARG A 89 -9.72 -11.02 0.92
C ARG A 89 -9.64 -9.70 1.66
N PHE A 90 -9.82 -8.58 0.96
CA PHE A 90 -9.79 -7.22 1.51
C PHE A 90 -10.52 -7.09 2.84
N TRP A 91 -11.70 -7.69 2.94
CA TRP A 91 -12.57 -7.60 4.11
C TRP A 91 -12.15 -8.47 5.30
N ARG A 92 -11.16 -9.35 5.14
CA ARG A 92 -10.78 -10.37 6.13
C ARG A 92 -9.41 -10.14 6.75
N HIS A 93 -8.56 -9.32 6.14
CA HIS A 93 -7.22 -9.04 6.64
C HIS A 93 -7.08 -7.61 7.15
N ASN A 94 -6.05 -7.36 7.93
CA ASN A 94 -5.73 -6.05 8.49
C ASN A 94 -4.58 -5.42 7.69
N GLY A 95 -4.85 -4.79 6.54
CA GLY A 95 -3.82 -4.15 5.70
C GLY A 95 -2.83 -5.06 4.94
N ILE A 96 -2.50 -6.25 5.44
CA ILE A 96 -1.59 -7.23 4.79
C ILE A 96 -2.26 -8.58 4.64
N ASP A 97 -2.14 -9.17 3.44
CA ASP A 97 -2.59 -10.51 3.16
C ASP A 97 -1.43 -11.50 2.98
N PHE A 98 -1.08 -12.19 4.06
CA PHE A 98 -0.03 -13.22 4.07
C PHE A 98 -0.26 -14.36 3.08
N ARG A 99 -1.51 -14.78 2.83
CA ARG A 99 -1.73 -15.88 1.87
C ARG A 99 -1.56 -15.39 0.43
N SER A 100 -1.93 -14.14 0.14
CA SER A 100 -1.68 -13.54 -1.19
C SER A 100 -0.19 -13.32 -1.43
N ILE A 101 0.56 -12.90 -0.41
CA ILE A 101 2.03 -12.82 -0.47
C ILE A 101 2.64 -14.21 -0.76
N LEU A 102 2.25 -15.24 0.00
CA LEU A 102 2.78 -16.59 -0.21
C LEU A 102 2.42 -17.16 -1.59
N ARG A 103 1.20 -16.90 -2.08
CA ARG A 103 0.78 -17.27 -3.44
C ARG A 103 1.66 -16.58 -4.48
N ALA A 104 1.85 -15.27 -4.37
CA ALA A 104 2.68 -14.51 -5.31
C ALA A 104 4.15 -14.98 -5.29
N VAL A 105 4.71 -15.23 -4.11
CA VAL A 105 6.08 -15.77 -3.98
C VAL A 105 6.19 -17.15 -4.64
N ARG A 106 5.22 -18.04 -4.41
CA ARG A 106 5.19 -19.35 -5.08
C ARG A 106 5.11 -19.20 -6.59
N GLY A 107 4.25 -18.31 -7.09
CA GLY A 107 4.14 -18.02 -8.52
C GLY A 107 5.44 -17.55 -9.14
N VAL A 108 6.18 -16.66 -8.47
CA VAL A 108 7.51 -16.22 -8.93
C VAL A 108 8.52 -17.38 -8.97
N VAL A 109 8.50 -18.26 -7.98
CA VAL A 109 9.41 -19.42 -7.92
C VAL A 109 9.06 -20.48 -8.95
N SER A 110 7.77 -20.67 -9.26
CA SER A 110 7.29 -21.64 -10.24
C SER A 110 7.14 -21.08 -11.65
N ASP A 111 7.54 -19.83 -11.88
CA ASP A 111 7.34 -19.08 -13.14
C ASP A 111 5.85 -19.03 -13.60
N ASP A 112 4.93 -19.06 -12.63
CA ASP A 112 3.50 -18.94 -12.87
C ASP A 112 3.06 -17.49 -12.76
N SER A 113 3.06 -16.80 -13.90
CA SER A 113 2.59 -15.42 -14.02
C SER A 113 1.09 -15.24 -13.70
N SER A 114 0.30 -16.32 -13.69
CA SER A 114 -1.13 -16.26 -13.37
C SER A 114 -1.42 -16.17 -11.86
N ALA A 115 -0.41 -16.39 -11.00
CA ALA A 115 -0.55 -16.34 -9.54
C ALA A 115 -0.90 -14.95 -8.98
N GLY A 116 -0.79 -13.90 -9.81
CA GLY A 116 -1.17 -12.53 -9.47
C GLY A 116 -0.24 -11.85 -8.46
N GLY A 117 -0.66 -10.67 -7.99
CA GLY A 117 0.06 -9.88 -7.00
C GLY A 117 -0.16 -10.32 -5.56
N GLY A 118 0.74 -9.89 -4.68
CA GLY A 118 0.62 -10.04 -3.22
C GLY A 118 0.27 -8.75 -2.48
N SER A 119 0.01 -7.66 -3.19
CA SER A 119 -0.29 -6.36 -2.56
C SER A 119 -1.78 -6.21 -2.28
N THR A 120 -2.12 -5.56 -1.17
CA THR A 120 -3.51 -5.27 -0.78
C THR A 120 -3.95 -3.91 -1.30
N ILE A 121 -5.26 -3.65 -1.34
CA ILE A 121 -5.81 -2.32 -1.70
C ILE A 121 -5.21 -1.22 -0.81
N THR A 122 -5.07 -1.48 0.49
CA THR A 122 -4.48 -0.53 1.47
C THR A 122 -3.01 -0.21 1.14
N GLN A 123 -2.23 -1.20 0.74
CA GLN A 123 -0.85 -0.97 0.28
C GLN A 123 -0.79 -0.19 -1.03
N GLN A 124 -1.70 -0.49 -1.97
CA GLN A 124 -1.77 0.25 -3.23
C GLN A 124 -2.15 1.71 -3.02
N LEU A 125 -3.04 1.97 -2.05
CA LEU A 125 -3.41 3.31 -1.65
C LEU A 125 -2.22 4.11 -1.13
N LEU A 126 -1.47 3.52 -0.20
CA LEU A 126 -0.25 4.13 0.36
C LEU A 126 0.80 4.36 -0.73
N LYS A 127 1.05 3.36 -1.59
CA LYS A 127 1.98 3.49 -2.71
C LYS A 127 1.65 4.69 -3.60
N ASN A 128 0.37 4.89 -3.91
CA ASN A 128 -0.05 5.96 -4.83
C ASN A 128 -0.10 7.33 -4.16
N ASN A 129 -0.65 7.44 -2.95
CA ASN A 129 -0.94 8.73 -2.32
C ASN A 129 0.14 9.20 -1.33
N VAL A 130 1.02 8.29 -0.85
CA VAL A 130 2.12 8.63 0.06
C VAL A 130 3.46 8.59 -0.64
N PHE A 131 3.69 7.57 -1.48
CA PHE A 131 4.98 7.35 -2.14
C PHE A 131 5.03 7.77 -3.61
N GLY A 132 3.99 8.43 -4.14
CA GLY A 132 3.98 8.97 -5.51
C GLY A 132 4.05 7.90 -6.60
N GLY A 133 3.49 6.71 -6.35
CA GLY A 133 3.35 5.63 -7.34
C GLY A 133 4.62 4.83 -7.62
N GLY A 134 5.79 5.33 -7.21
CA GLY A 134 7.02 4.53 -7.17
C GLY A 134 7.70 4.26 -8.52
N LEU A 135 7.42 5.10 -9.52
CA LEU A 135 7.83 4.91 -10.92
C LEU A 135 9.31 5.22 -11.20
N HIS A 136 9.98 5.99 -10.34
CA HIS A 136 11.36 6.47 -10.55
C HIS A 136 12.38 5.88 -9.57
N GLU A 137 12.05 4.76 -8.94
CA GLU A 137 12.88 4.16 -7.90
C GLU A 137 13.80 3.06 -8.41
N GLY A 138 15.02 3.02 -7.87
CA GLY A 138 15.93 1.90 -8.05
C GLY A 138 15.44 0.64 -7.31
N LYS A 139 16.16 -0.48 -7.51
CA LYS A 139 15.76 -1.77 -6.92
C LYS A 139 15.76 -1.72 -5.39
N PHE A 140 16.75 -1.04 -4.80
CA PHE A 140 16.89 -0.97 -3.34
C PHE A 140 15.78 -0.10 -2.73
N GLU A 141 15.54 1.07 -3.29
CA GLU A 141 14.50 2.02 -2.88
C GLU A 141 13.12 1.36 -2.96
N LYS A 142 12.85 0.61 -4.03
CA LYS A 142 11.62 -0.17 -4.18
C LYS A 142 11.41 -1.16 -3.03
N TYR A 143 12.46 -1.85 -2.55
CA TYR A 143 12.34 -2.78 -1.42
C TYR A 143 12.09 -2.04 -0.11
N VAL A 144 12.82 -0.94 0.13
CA VAL A 144 12.62 -0.07 1.30
C VAL A 144 11.18 0.44 1.34
N ARG A 145 10.70 1.03 0.24
CA ARG A 145 9.31 1.46 0.09
C ARG A 145 8.34 0.32 0.34
N LYS A 146 8.58 -0.89 -0.19
CA LYS A 146 7.66 -2.02 -0.02
C LYS A 146 7.56 -2.50 1.42
N ILE A 147 8.62 -2.39 2.21
CA ILE A 147 8.61 -2.64 3.65
C ILE A 147 7.80 -1.56 4.36
N GLN A 148 8.03 -0.29 4.02
CA GLN A 148 7.29 0.84 4.60
C GLN A 148 5.80 0.80 4.25
N GLU A 149 5.43 0.46 3.01
CA GLU A 149 4.04 0.22 2.58
C GLU A 149 3.35 -0.82 3.45
N GLN A 150 4.03 -1.94 3.76
CA GLN A 150 3.48 -2.99 4.61
C GLN A 150 3.27 -2.51 6.04
N TYR A 151 4.29 -1.88 6.62
CA TYR A 151 4.21 -1.32 7.97
C TYR A 151 3.08 -0.29 8.11
N LEU A 152 3.04 0.69 7.20
CA LEU A 152 2.00 1.72 7.20
C LEU A 152 0.62 1.15 6.89
N ALA A 153 0.49 0.06 6.13
CA ALA A 153 -0.80 -0.57 5.89
C ALA A 153 -1.38 -1.21 7.16
N LEU A 154 -0.55 -1.78 8.03
CA LEU A 154 -0.98 -2.27 9.34
C LEU A 154 -1.43 -1.09 10.21
N GLU A 155 -0.58 -0.07 10.30
CA GLU A 155 -0.83 1.10 11.14
C GLU A 155 -2.09 1.86 10.70
N LEU A 156 -2.31 2.01 9.38
CA LEU A 156 -3.49 2.69 8.83
C LEU A 156 -4.79 1.96 9.17
N GLU A 157 -4.79 0.63 9.20
CA GLU A 157 -5.97 -0.17 9.50
C GLU A 157 -6.24 -0.29 10.99
N ASP A 158 -5.20 -0.11 11.82
CA ASP A 158 -5.32 -0.03 13.28
C ASP A 158 -5.72 1.38 13.76
N GLN A 159 -5.74 2.40 12.88
CA GLN A 159 -6.15 3.75 13.25
C GLN A 159 -7.65 3.83 13.65
N PRO A 160 -7.97 4.37 14.84
CA PRO A 160 -9.35 4.53 15.27
C PRO A 160 -10.15 5.42 14.30
N GLY A 161 -11.24 4.89 13.74
CA GLY A 161 -12.14 5.62 12.85
C GLY A 161 -11.89 5.41 11.35
N LEU A 162 -10.82 4.71 10.97
CA LEU A 162 -10.63 4.21 9.61
C LEU A 162 -11.10 2.76 9.55
N ASP A 163 -12.31 2.54 9.03
CA ASP A 163 -12.77 1.19 8.70
C ASP A 163 -12.49 0.87 7.21
N LYS A 164 -12.68 -0.38 6.83
CA LYS A 164 -12.54 -0.84 5.44
C LYS A 164 -13.43 -0.07 4.44
N LYS A 165 -14.50 0.57 4.89
CA LYS A 165 -15.37 1.40 4.03
C LYS A 165 -14.77 2.79 3.86
N GLU A 166 -14.16 3.37 4.89
CA GLU A 166 -13.43 4.63 4.79
C GLU A 166 -12.23 4.52 3.83
N ILE A 167 -11.47 3.41 3.89
CA ILE A 167 -10.38 3.14 2.93
C ILE A 167 -10.90 3.13 1.48
N LYS A 168 -12.16 2.71 1.26
CA LYS A 168 -12.77 2.70 -0.07
C LYS A 168 -13.27 4.05 -0.54
N LYS A 169 -13.71 4.94 0.35
CA LYS A 169 -14.13 6.30 -0.03
C LYS A 169 -12.99 7.15 -0.61
N VAL A 170 -11.77 6.67 -0.43
CA VAL A 170 -10.54 7.31 -0.90
C VAL A 170 -10.17 6.85 -2.32
N PHE A 171 -10.67 5.69 -2.76
CA PHE A 171 -10.56 5.19 -4.14
C PHE A 171 -11.71 5.72 -4.99
#